data_AF-A0A2P7NWT0-F1
#
_entry.id   AF-A0A2P7NWT0-F1
#
_cell.length_a   1.000
_cell.length_b   1.000
_cell.length_c   1.000
_cell.angle_alpha   90.00
_cell.angle_beta   90.00
_cell.angle_gamma   90.00
#
_symmetry.space_group_name_H-M   'P 1'
#
loop_
_entity.id
_entity.type
_entity.pdbx_description
1 polymer ?
#
loop_
_entity_poly.entity_id
_entity_poly.type
_entity_poly.pdbx_seq_one_letter_code
_entity_poly.pdbx_strand_id
1 'polypeptide(L)'
;MNDMKWKNLRQGCFIRSFMLFWIAALLCIAASHGWAGGSEKQTLETVEIEGISINTPLEKIAGILQARDYTQLKESLYTKQEYADKGRSTISRVEIDESPAFRQITYYRGMSGGRIKSPTSRDAPIPESDLDMAQQLYRLVCTNVSEALKDERACDPLTLANVRFGHGQWVQIDEHFAAILIASDSNATIGVRFARD
;
A
#
# COMPACT_ATOMS: atom_id res chain seq x y z
N MET A 1 53.22 23.14 -61.03
CA MET A 1 52.38 22.54 -62.10
C MET A 1 51.00 22.36 -61.52
N ASN A 2 50.17 23.40 -61.60
CA ASN A 2 49.17 23.62 -62.67
C ASN A 2 48.15 22.49 -62.69
N ASP A 3 46.94 22.73 -62.17
CA ASP A 3 45.74 23.16 -62.94
C ASP A 3 45.24 22.04 -63.87
N MET A 4 43.96 21.68 -63.96
CA MET A 4 42.85 22.60 -64.19
C MET A 4 41.50 21.88 -64.04
N LYS A 5 40.54 22.59 -63.42
CA LYS A 5 39.08 22.43 -63.52
C LYS A 5 38.57 22.51 -64.96
N TRP A 6 37.38 21.95 -65.21
CA TRP A 6 36.30 22.46 -66.09
C TRP A 6 34.99 21.90 -65.48
N LYS A 7 34.04 22.59 -64.81
CA LYS A 7 33.23 23.82 -65.03
C LYS A 7 32.36 23.82 -66.29
N ASN A 8 31.05 23.73 -66.09
CA ASN A 8 30.00 24.75 -66.36
C ASN A 8 28.64 24.03 -66.53
N LEU A 9 27.56 24.42 -65.84
CA LEU A 9 26.72 25.54 -66.27
C LEU A 9 26.06 26.28 -65.09
N ARG A 10 25.95 27.60 -65.27
CA ARG A 10 25.35 28.62 -64.39
C ARG A 10 23.88 28.85 -64.74
N GLN A 11 23.12 29.34 -63.75
CA GLN A 11 22.35 30.61 -63.73
C GLN A 11 21.62 30.65 -62.37
N GLY A 12 21.91 31.56 -61.42
CA GLY A 12 21.76 33.04 -61.43
C GLY A 12 20.40 33.38 -60.80
N CYS A 13 20.15 34.31 -59.87
CA CYS A 13 20.82 35.46 -59.24
C CYS A 13 20.05 35.73 -57.90
N PHE A 14 20.68 36.03 -56.75
CA PHE A 14 20.99 37.38 -56.22
C PHE A 14 19.72 38.26 -55.99
N ILE A 15 19.39 38.86 -54.83
CA ILE A 15 20.17 39.73 -53.92
C ILE A 15 19.33 40.15 -52.66
N ARG A 16 20.02 40.29 -51.51
CA ARG A 16 19.85 41.18 -50.32
C ARG A 16 18.47 41.31 -49.64
N SER A 17 18.30 40.96 -48.36
CA SER A 17 18.85 41.56 -47.12
C SER A 17 18.41 43.00 -46.86
N PHE A 18 17.52 43.20 -45.88
CA PHE A 18 17.42 44.27 -44.86
C PHE A 18 16.12 44.03 -44.06
N MET A 19 16.21 43.52 -42.83
CA MET A 19 16.02 44.26 -41.57
C MET A 19 14.57 44.36 -41.06
N LEU A 20 14.43 43.89 -39.81
CA LEU A 20 13.62 44.41 -38.70
C LEU A 20 12.13 44.06 -38.59
N PHE A 21 11.84 43.41 -37.44
CA PHE A 21 10.62 43.43 -36.61
C PHE A 21 9.35 42.92 -37.32
N TRP A 22 8.61 41.94 -36.79
CA TRP A 22 7.70 42.14 -35.66
C TRP A 22 7.52 40.87 -34.81
N ILE A 23 7.26 41.16 -33.54
CA ILE A 23 7.00 40.30 -32.39
C ILE A 23 5.72 39.46 -32.57
N ALA A 24 5.80 38.17 -32.26
CA ALA A 24 4.70 37.43 -31.64
C ALA A 24 5.30 36.31 -30.78
N ALA A 25 5.39 36.57 -29.48
CA ALA A 25 5.72 35.58 -28.47
C ALA A 25 4.58 34.56 -28.40
N LEU A 26 4.85 33.31 -28.78
CA LEU A 26 4.05 32.17 -28.35
C LEU A 26 4.82 31.49 -27.21
N LEU A 27 4.61 32.04 -26.02
CA LEU A 27 4.82 31.36 -24.76
C LEU A 27 3.88 30.14 -24.73
N CYS A 28 4.36 28.98 -25.16
CA CYS A 28 3.81 27.72 -24.66
C CYS A 28 4.45 27.44 -23.30
N ILE A 29 4.05 28.23 -22.30
CA ILE A 29 4.14 27.81 -20.90
C ILE A 29 3.12 26.68 -20.76
N ALA A 30 3.57 25.43 -20.92
CA ALA A 30 2.90 24.31 -20.32
C ALA A 30 3.27 24.28 -18.82
N ALA A 31 2.77 25.27 -18.08
CA ALA A 31 2.67 25.20 -16.63
C ALA A 31 1.22 24.90 -16.32
N SER A 32 0.95 23.63 -16.03
CA SER A 32 -0.13 23.17 -15.15
C SER A 32 -0.14 21.63 -15.27
N HIS A 33 0.15 20.83 -14.26
CA HIS A 33 0.01 21.05 -12.83
C HIS A 33 1.21 20.36 -12.18
N GLY A 34 1.93 21.07 -11.31
CA GLY A 34 2.50 20.36 -10.17
C GLY A 34 1.33 19.63 -9.55
N TRP A 35 1.35 18.30 -9.53
CA TRP A 35 0.48 17.60 -8.63
C TRP A 35 0.79 18.19 -7.27
N ALA A 36 -0.20 18.90 -6.74
CA ALA A 36 -0.28 19.12 -5.32
C ALA A 36 -0.25 17.72 -4.71
N GLY A 37 0.94 17.24 -4.32
CA GLY A 37 1.15 16.12 -3.40
C GLY A 37 0.70 16.54 -2.00
N GLY A 38 -0.50 17.10 -1.94
CA GLY A 38 -1.03 17.85 -0.82
C GLY A 38 -2.45 17.39 -0.56
N SER A 39 -2.58 16.13 -0.13
CA SER A 39 -3.64 15.61 0.75
C SER A 39 -3.52 14.09 0.98
N GLU A 40 -2.47 13.42 0.50
CA GLU A 40 -2.29 11.96 0.67
C GLU A 40 -1.43 11.60 1.90
N LYS A 41 -1.30 12.51 2.88
CA LYS A 41 -0.86 12.13 4.24
C LYS A 41 -2.04 11.45 4.96
N GLN A 42 -2.44 10.29 4.46
CA GLN A 42 -3.38 9.41 5.14
C GLN A 42 -2.58 8.62 6.17
N THR A 43 -2.49 9.19 7.38
CA THR A 43 -1.54 8.76 8.40
C THR A 43 -1.84 7.35 8.89
N LEU A 44 -1.14 6.36 8.33
CA LEU A 44 -1.18 4.95 8.72
C LEU A 44 -0.77 4.72 10.19
N GLU A 45 -0.19 5.73 10.85
CA GLU A 45 0.03 5.76 12.30
C GLU A 45 -1.25 5.60 13.13
N THR A 46 -2.41 5.92 12.54
CA THR A 46 -3.73 5.82 13.18
C THR A 46 -4.39 4.46 13.00
N VAL A 47 -3.81 3.58 12.19
CA VAL A 47 -4.33 2.22 12.02
C VAL A 47 -4.09 1.45 13.30
N GLU A 48 -5.17 0.92 13.87
CA GLU A 48 -5.11 0.05 15.01
C GLU A 48 -5.27 -1.41 14.56
N ILE A 49 -4.29 -2.23 14.93
CA ILE A 49 -4.33 -3.67 14.81
C ILE A 49 -4.52 -4.21 16.21
N GLU A 50 -5.66 -4.80 16.54
CA GLU A 50 -5.97 -5.28 17.90
C GLU A 50 -5.81 -4.19 18.99
N GLY A 51 -6.14 -2.94 18.64
CA GLY A 51 -6.06 -1.79 19.54
C GLY A 51 -4.65 -1.23 19.75
N ILE A 52 -3.66 -1.69 18.97
CA ILE A 52 -2.31 -1.12 18.97
C ILE A 52 -1.97 -0.53 17.60
N SER A 53 -1.20 0.55 17.58
CA SER A 53 -0.74 1.23 16.37
C SER A 53 0.79 1.41 16.39
N ILE A 54 1.35 1.89 15.28
CA ILE A 54 2.78 2.20 15.17
C ILE A 54 3.26 3.19 16.26
N ASN A 55 2.36 4.00 16.82
CA ASN A 55 2.69 4.97 17.87
C ASN A 55 2.44 4.43 19.29
N THR A 56 1.89 3.22 19.46
CA THR A 56 1.65 2.66 20.79
C THR A 56 2.97 2.39 21.52
N PRO A 57 3.21 2.95 22.72
CA PRO A 57 4.45 2.70 23.46
C PRO A 57 4.66 1.19 23.73
N LEU A 58 5.88 0.68 23.56
CA LEU A 58 6.19 -0.76 23.66
C LEU A 58 5.74 -1.34 25.01
N GLU A 59 5.93 -0.57 26.09
CA GLU A 59 5.57 -0.95 27.45
C GLU A 59 4.05 -1.03 27.69
N LYS A 60 3.23 -0.51 26.77
CA LYS A 60 1.76 -0.58 26.83
C LYS A 60 1.18 -1.73 26.01
N ILE A 61 1.89 -2.20 24.99
CA ILE A 61 1.40 -3.22 24.05
C ILE A 61 0.95 -4.49 24.78
N ALA A 62 1.77 -4.99 25.70
CA ALA A 62 1.46 -6.22 26.43
C ALA A 62 0.12 -6.09 27.20
N GLY A 63 -0.10 -4.97 27.89
CA GLY A 63 -1.35 -4.73 28.63
C GLY A 63 -2.58 -4.62 27.74
N ILE A 64 -2.45 -3.97 26.58
CA ILE A 64 -3.55 -3.83 25.60
C ILE A 64 -3.94 -5.21 25.03
N LEU A 65 -2.95 -6.00 24.60
CA LEU A 65 -3.19 -7.32 24.02
C LEU A 65 -3.70 -8.31 25.07
N GLN A 66 -3.18 -8.28 26.30
CA GLN A 66 -3.68 -9.12 27.41
C GLN A 66 -5.14 -8.80 27.79
N ALA A 67 -5.54 -7.52 27.75
CA ALA A 67 -6.93 -7.12 27.96
C ALA A 67 -7.89 -7.63 26.86
N ARG A 68 -7.33 -8.15 25.76
CA ARG A 68 -8.04 -8.79 24.64
C ARG A 68 -7.78 -10.30 24.58
N ASP A 69 -7.41 -10.91 25.70
CA ASP A 69 -7.16 -12.35 25.87
C ASP A 69 -5.97 -12.92 25.07
N TYR A 70 -5.05 -12.06 24.59
CA TYR A 70 -3.79 -12.54 24.04
C TYR A 70 -2.81 -12.95 25.14
N THR A 71 -2.18 -14.10 24.93
CA THR A 71 -1.05 -14.57 25.74
C THR A 71 0.26 -14.28 25.03
N GLN A 72 1.21 -13.69 25.73
CA GLN A 72 2.57 -13.47 25.21
C GLN A 72 3.34 -14.79 25.22
N LEU A 73 3.81 -15.25 24.05
CA LEU A 73 4.64 -16.45 23.92
C LEU A 73 6.14 -16.12 23.92
N LYS A 74 6.49 -14.99 23.30
CA LYS A 74 7.84 -14.43 23.26
C LYS A 74 7.72 -12.90 23.29
N GLU A 75 8.83 -12.22 23.49
CA GLU A 75 8.87 -10.75 23.63
C GLU A 75 8.03 -10.02 22.56
N SER A 76 8.14 -10.43 21.30
CA SER A 76 7.45 -9.85 20.14
C SER A 76 6.23 -10.62 19.64
N LEU A 77 5.79 -11.68 20.32
CA LEU A 77 4.80 -12.62 19.79
C LEU A 77 3.67 -12.88 20.79
N TYR A 78 2.45 -12.57 20.37
CA TYR A 78 1.23 -12.75 21.13
C TYR A 78 0.26 -13.64 20.38
N THR A 79 -0.41 -14.54 21.10
CA THR A 79 -1.39 -15.46 20.50
C THR A 79 -2.67 -15.53 21.30
N LYS A 80 -3.80 -15.63 20.60
CA LYS A 80 -5.11 -15.91 21.15
C LYS A 80 -5.69 -17.11 20.41
N GLN A 81 -6.30 -18.05 21.14
CA GLN A 81 -6.96 -19.21 20.55
C GLN A 81 -8.41 -19.27 21.01
N GLU A 82 -9.31 -19.33 20.04
CA GLU A 82 -10.75 -19.43 20.27
C GLU A 82 -11.25 -20.75 19.69
N TYR A 83 -11.99 -21.52 20.49
CA TYR A 83 -12.57 -22.78 20.04
C TYR A 83 -13.92 -22.52 19.39
N ALA A 84 -14.06 -22.95 18.15
CA ALA A 84 -15.32 -22.96 17.42
C ALA A 84 -16.01 -24.32 17.54
N ASP A 85 -17.30 -24.34 17.21
CA ASP A 85 -18.07 -25.58 17.17
C ASP A 85 -17.43 -26.62 16.24
N LYS A 86 -17.57 -27.90 16.62
CA LYS A 86 -17.12 -29.08 15.86
C LYS A 86 -15.60 -29.27 15.80
N GLY A 87 -14.88 -28.82 16.83
CA GLY A 87 -13.44 -29.08 16.97
C GLY A 87 -12.56 -28.27 16.00
N ARG A 88 -13.09 -27.14 15.52
CA ARG A 88 -12.31 -26.11 14.83
C ARG A 88 -11.81 -25.11 15.87
N SER A 89 -10.65 -24.53 15.65
CA SER A 89 -10.14 -23.43 16.45
C SER A 89 -9.65 -22.33 15.54
N THR A 90 -9.89 -21.09 15.96
CA THR A 90 -9.25 -19.92 15.39
C THR A 90 -8.00 -19.64 16.18
N ILE A 91 -6.89 -19.48 15.49
CA ILE A 91 -5.63 -19.03 16.09
C ILE A 91 -5.36 -17.64 15.52
N SER A 92 -5.38 -16.65 16.41
CA SER A 92 -4.98 -15.29 16.13
C SER A 92 -3.60 -15.04 16.71
N ARG A 93 -2.80 -14.26 15.98
CA ARG A 93 -1.42 -13.94 16.32
C ARG A 93 -1.16 -12.48 16.02
N VAL A 94 -0.52 -11.80 16.96
CA VAL A 94 0.04 -10.46 16.76
C VAL A 94 1.56 -10.54 16.93
N GLU A 95 2.28 -10.10 15.91
CA GLU A 95 3.74 -10.00 15.89
C GLU A 95 4.16 -8.52 15.86
N ILE A 96 5.10 -8.16 16.73
CA ILE A 96 5.66 -6.81 16.84
C ILE A 96 7.14 -6.88 16.53
N ASP A 97 7.53 -6.44 15.33
CA ASP A 97 8.94 -6.32 14.97
C ASP A 97 9.40 -4.87 15.17
N GLU A 98 10.44 -4.71 15.97
CA GLU A 98 10.90 -3.43 16.46
C GLU A 98 12.42 -3.38 16.36
N SER A 99 12.92 -2.41 15.58
CA SER A 99 14.35 -2.16 15.43
C SER A 99 14.61 -0.66 15.31
N PRO A 100 15.87 -0.21 15.43
CA PRO A 100 16.21 1.18 15.15
C PRO A 100 15.79 1.65 13.76
N ALA A 101 15.70 0.75 12.78
CA ALA A 101 15.39 1.07 11.39
C ALA A 101 13.89 1.06 11.06
N PHE A 102 13.06 0.35 11.83
CA PHE A 102 11.62 0.28 11.55
C PHE A 102 10.83 -0.26 12.75
N ARG A 103 9.53 -0.02 12.70
CA ARG A 103 8.53 -0.69 13.52
C ARG A 103 7.48 -1.36 12.62
N GLN A 104 7.07 -2.56 12.95
CA GLN A 104 6.06 -3.31 12.22
C GLN A 104 5.12 -4.03 13.18
N ILE A 105 3.82 -3.96 12.88
CA ILE A 105 2.78 -4.69 13.58
C ILE A 105 2.09 -5.57 12.56
N THR A 106 2.00 -6.87 12.84
CA THR A 106 1.37 -7.85 11.94
C THR A 106 0.38 -8.70 12.71
N TYR A 107 -0.87 -8.69 12.28
CA TYR A 107 -1.91 -9.60 12.71
C TYR A 107 -2.07 -10.73 11.71
N TYR A 108 -2.16 -11.95 12.22
CA TYR A 108 -2.53 -13.13 11.47
C TYR A 108 -3.67 -13.84 12.16
N ARG A 109 -4.65 -14.30 11.38
CA ARG A 109 -5.64 -15.28 11.80
C ARG A 109 -5.64 -16.46 10.86
N GLY A 110 -5.70 -17.65 11.42
CA GLY A 110 -5.94 -18.87 10.67
C GLY A 110 -6.86 -19.82 11.42
N MET A 111 -7.60 -20.63 10.66
CA MET A 111 -8.36 -21.74 11.21
C MET A 111 -7.49 -23.01 11.31
N SER A 112 -7.59 -23.73 12.42
CA SER A 112 -6.96 -25.02 12.67
C SER A 112 -7.98 -26.04 13.19
N GLY A 113 -7.70 -27.33 13.03
CA GLY A 113 -8.57 -28.41 13.51
C GLY A 113 -9.78 -28.75 12.62
N GLY A 114 -10.32 -29.97 12.79
CA GLY A 114 -11.48 -30.50 12.06
C GLY A 114 -11.21 -30.99 10.63
N ARG A 115 -11.96 -32.02 10.17
CA ARG A 115 -12.04 -32.35 8.74
C ARG A 115 -12.87 -31.27 8.04
N ILE A 116 -12.30 -30.59 7.04
CA ILE A 116 -13.07 -29.76 6.10
C ILE A 116 -14.03 -30.69 5.36
N LYS A 117 -15.30 -30.74 5.76
CA LYS A 117 -16.29 -31.58 5.06
C LYS A 117 -16.81 -30.96 3.78
N SER A 118 -16.63 -29.66 3.58
CA SER A 118 -16.89 -28.91 2.34
C SER A 118 -16.26 -27.53 2.55
N PRO A 119 -15.88 -26.78 1.49
CA PRO A 119 -15.51 -25.40 1.67
C PRO A 119 -16.64 -24.68 2.42
N THR A 120 -16.30 -23.82 3.38
CA THR A 120 -17.22 -22.75 3.79
C THR A 120 -17.72 -22.08 2.51
N SER A 121 -18.99 -21.66 2.48
CA SER A 121 -19.56 -20.91 1.35
C SER A 121 -18.52 -19.98 0.72
N ARG A 122 -18.35 -20.01 -0.61
CA ARG A 122 -17.34 -19.20 -1.32
C ARG A 122 -17.40 -17.71 -0.96
N ASP A 123 -18.56 -17.26 -0.51
CA ASP A 123 -18.85 -15.87 -0.16
C ASP A 123 -19.18 -15.71 1.34
N ALA A 124 -18.64 -16.59 2.19
CA ALA A 124 -18.76 -16.41 3.64
C ALA A 124 -18.12 -15.08 4.06
N PRO A 125 -18.77 -14.30 4.94
CA PRO A 125 -18.25 -13.02 5.37
C PRO A 125 -16.98 -13.18 6.21
N ILE A 126 -16.11 -12.18 6.14
CA ILE A 126 -14.98 -12.01 7.06
C ILE A 126 -15.54 -11.87 8.49
N PRO A 127 -14.94 -12.52 9.51
CA PRO A 127 -15.36 -12.34 10.89
C PRO A 127 -15.31 -10.87 11.33
N GLU A 128 -16.28 -10.44 12.14
CA GLU A 128 -16.36 -9.05 12.62
C GLU A 128 -15.08 -8.61 13.34
N SER A 129 -14.38 -9.53 14.01
CA SER A 129 -13.09 -9.27 14.67
C SER A 129 -12.03 -8.69 13.73
N ASP A 130 -12.09 -9.03 12.44
CA ASP A 130 -11.10 -8.61 11.44
C ASP A 130 -11.63 -7.50 10.54
N LEU A 131 -12.95 -7.47 10.32
CA LEU A 131 -13.58 -6.68 9.27
C LEU A 131 -13.29 -5.19 9.43
N ASP A 132 -13.40 -4.67 10.65
CA ASP A 132 -13.16 -3.25 10.93
C ASP A 132 -11.71 -2.86 10.64
N MET A 133 -10.74 -3.66 11.11
CA MET A 133 -9.31 -3.44 10.85
C MET A 133 -8.99 -3.52 9.36
N ALA A 134 -9.53 -4.53 8.68
CA ALA A 134 -9.31 -4.76 7.25
C ALA A 134 -9.89 -3.61 6.42
N GLN A 135 -11.12 -3.19 6.69
CA GLN A 135 -11.75 -2.07 5.98
C GLN A 135 -11.06 -0.75 6.26
N GLN A 136 -10.64 -0.49 7.51
CA GLN A 136 -9.90 0.72 7.85
C GLN A 136 -8.61 0.81 7.03
N LEU A 137 -7.79 -0.26 7.02
CA LEU A 137 -6.54 -0.28 6.27
C LEU A 137 -6.78 -0.19 4.76
N TYR A 138 -7.76 -0.93 4.22
CA TYR A 138 -8.10 -0.88 2.80
C TYR A 138 -8.51 0.54 2.37
N ARG A 139 -9.32 1.22 3.19
CA ARG A 139 -9.77 2.58 2.88
C ARG A 139 -8.58 3.55 2.78
N LEU A 140 -7.62 3.43 3.69
CA LEU A 140 -6.43 4.29 3.69
C LEU A 140 -5.51 4.04 2.48
N VAL A 141 -5.42 2.78 2.04
CA VAL A 141 -4.49 2.39 0.97
C VAL A 141 -5.10 2.53 -0.43
N CYS A 142 -6.39 2.25 -0.57
CA CYS A 142 -7.06 2.06 -1.86
C CYS A 142 -8.22 3.03 -2.13
N THR A 143 -8.73 3.75 -1.11
CA THR A 143 -9.86 4.68 -1.30
C THR A 143 -9.36 6.10 -1.54
N ASN A 144 -9.95 6.79 -2.51
CA ASN A 144 -9.60 8.16 -2.91
C ASN A 144 -8.17 8.35 -3.44
N VAL A 145 -7.56 7.28 -3.95
CA VAL A 145 -6.28 7.32 -4.66
C VAL A 145 -6.52 7.24 -6.17
N SER A 146 -5.55 7.67 -6.97
CA SER A 146 -5.67 7.60 -8.43
C SER A 146 -5.81 6.15 -8.91
N GLU A 147 -6.47 5.93 -10.06
CA GLU A 147 -6.58 4.57 -10.64
C GLU A 147 -5.20 3.95 -10.90
N ALA A 148 -4.21 4.75 -11.31
CA ALA A 148 -2.83 4.29 -11.47
C ALA A 148 -2.25 3.74 -10.15
N LEU A 149 -2.50 4.41 -9.02
CA LEU A 149 -2.08 3.92 -7.70
C LEU A 149 -2.88 2.70 -7.26
N LYS A 150 -4.17 2.58 -7.60
CA LYS A 150 -4.94 1.37 -7.31
C LYS A 150 -4.40 0.15 -8.05
N ASP A 151 -4.03 0.34 -9.31
CA ASP A 151 -3.42 -0.70 -10.14
C ASP A 151 -2.04 -1.09 -9.60
N GLU A 152 -1.19 -0.11 -9.25
CA GLU A 152 0.13 -0.34 -8.66
C GLU A 152 0.05 -1.08 -7.33
N ARG A 153 -0.88 -0.68 -6.46
CA ARG A 153 -1.10 -1.30 -5.14
C ARG A 153 -1.91 -2.61 -5.24
N ALA A 154 -2.34 -3.00 -6.43
CA ALA A 154 -3.18 -4.16 -6.69
C ALA A 154 -4.42 -4.21 -5.77
N CYS A 155 -5.19 -3.11 -5.75
CA CYS A 155 -6.39 -2.97 -4.95
C CYS A 155 -7.56 -3.78 -5.55
N ASP A 156 -7.97 -4.84 -4.87
CA ASP A 156 -9.13 -5.64 -5.28
C ASP A 156 -10.45 -4.98 -4.87
N PRO A 157 -11.56 -5.21 -5.60
CA PRO A 157 -12.87 -4.70 -5.20
C PRO A 157 -13.22 -5.03 -3.75
N LEU A 158 -13.60 -4.02 -2.97
CA LEU A 158 -13.96 -4.18 -1.57
C LEU A 158 -15.27 -4.98 -1.44
N THR A 159 -15.24 -6.13 -0.75
CA THR A 159 -16.42 -6.95 -0.48
C THR A 159 -16.47 -7.41 0.98
N LEU A 160 -17.61 -7.93 1.43
CA LEU A 160 -17.73 -8.51 2.78
C LEU A 160 -17.04 -9.88 2.91
N ALA A 161 -16.83 -10.59 1.80
CA ALA A 161 -16.19 -11.91 1.77
C ALA A 161 -14.67 -11.82 1.57
N ASN A 162 -14.19 -10.73 0.98
CA ASN A 162 -12.79 -10.52 0.68
C ASN A 162 -12.41 -9.03 0.73
N VAL A 163 -11.36 -8.75 1.49
CA VAL A 163 -10.69 -7.44 1.51
C VAL A 163 -9.20 -7.68 1.34
N ARG A 164 -8.61 -7.20 0.25
CA ARG A 164 -7.18 -7.38 -0.01
C ARG A 164 -6.60 -6.31 -0.91
N PHE A 165 -5.29 -6.11 -0.80
CA PHE A 165 -4.46 -5.44 -1.79
C PHE A 165 -3.08 -6.10 -1.83
N GLY A 166 -2.25 -5.75 -2.81
CA GLY A 166 -0.86 -6.21 -2.89
C GLY A 166 -0.67 -7.71 -3.08
N HIS A 167 -1.75 -8.45 -3.38
CA HIS A 167 -1.75 -9.91 -3.55
C HIS A 167 -1.01 -10.69 -2.44
N GLY A 168 -1.07 -10.21 -1.19
CA GLY A 168 -0.39 -10.84 -0.06
C GLY A 168 1.07 -10.46 0.11
N GLN A 169 1.50 -9.37 -0.52
CA GLN A 169 2.81 -8.78 -0.33
C GLN A 169 2.68 -7.44 0.39
N TRP A 170 3.79 -7.01 1.00
CA TRP A 170 3.90 -5.65 1.50
C TRP A 170 3.92 -4.68 0.32
N VAL A 171 3.01 -3.72 0.37
CA VAL A 171 2.88 -2.64 -0.62
C VAL A 171 3.43 -1.37 0.00
N GLN A 172 4.36 -0.72 -0.69
CA GLN A 172 4.87 0.59 -0.29
C GLN A 172 3.77 1.64 -0.51
N ILE A 173 3.49 2.43 0.52
CA ILE A 173 2.43 3.44 0.50
C ILE A 173 3.03 4.83 0.26
N ASP A 174 4.10 5.15 1.00
CA ASP A 174 4.90 6.37 0.84
C ASP A 174 6.38 6.06 1.19
N GLU A 175 7.21 7.06 1.51
CA GLU A 175 8.64 6.83 1.82
C GLU A 175 8.87 6.04 3.13
N HIS A 176 7.92 6.10 4.07
CA HIS A 176 8.06 5.53 5.40
C HIS A 176 7.16 4.33 5.62
N PHE A 177 5.98 4.30 5.01
CA PHE A 177 4.97 3.31 5.28
C PHE A 177 4.88 2.22 4.22
N ALA A 178 4.75 0.99 4.70
CA ALA A 178 4.29 -0.15 3.92
C ALA A 178 3.13 -0.84 4.65
N ALA A 179 2.24 -1.48 3.89
CA ALA A 179 1.10 -2.21 4.43
C ALA A 179 0.91 -3.55 3.73
N ILE A 180 0.26 -4.50 4.41
CA ILE A 180 -0.17 -5.79 3.85
C ILE A 180 -1.61 -6.08 4.27
N LEU A 181 -2.43 -6.56 3.34
CA LEU A 181 -3.81 -6.89 3.62
C LEU A 181 -4.31 -8.06 2.77
N ILE A 182 -4.68 -9.14 3.46
CA ILE A 182 -5.57 -10.18 2.96
C ILE A 182 -6.53 -10.51 4.10
N ALA A 183 -7.84 -10.46 3.85
CA ALA A 183 -8.84 -10.95 4.79
C ALA A 183 -9.93 -11.73 4.05
N SER A 184 -10.28 -12.88 4.61
CA SER A 184 -11.35 -13.78 4.17
C SER A 184 -12.03 -14.42 5.37
N ASP A 185 -13.03 -15.27 5.15
CA ASP A 185 -13.71 -16.03 6.21
C ASP A 185 -12.73 -16.86 7.06
N SER A 186 -11.71 -17.44 6.43
CA SER A 186 -10.88 -18.51 7.01
C SER A 186 -9.45 -18.09 7.34
N ASN A 187 -9.00 -16.95 6.80
CA ASN A 187 -7.70 -16.38 7.10
C ASN A 187 -7.73 -14.85 7.07
N ALA A 188 -6.81 -14.26 7.82
CA ALA A 188 -6.46 -12.86 7.67
C ALA A 188 -4.97 -12.63 7.90
N THR A 189 -4.41 -11.66 7.18
CA THR A 189 -3.08 -11.08 7.37
C THR A 189 -3.25 -9.58 7.19
N ILE A 190 -3.04 -8.82 8.26
CA ILE A 190 -3.21 -7.36 8.30
C ILE A 190 -1.95 -6.81 8.94
N GLY A 191 -1.27 -5.88 8.27
CA GLY A 191 -0.02 -5.36 8.80
C GLY A 191 0.28 -3.96 8.32
N VAL A 192 0.98 -3.22 9.19
CA VAL A 192 1.54 -1.90 8.92
C VAL A 192 2.99 -1.91 9.36
N ARG A 193 3.85 -1.33 8.53
CA ARG A 193 5.28 -1.11 8.78
C ARG A 193 5.59 0.36 8.58
N PHE A 194 6.40 0.90 9.48
CA PHE A 194 6.95 2.25 9.44
C PHE A 194 8.47 2.18 9.49
N ALA A 195 9.13 2.64 8.44
CA ALA A 195 10.57 2.85 8.39
C ALA A 195 10.93 4.14 9.14
N ARG A 196 12.01 4.07 9.92
CA ARG A 196 12.58 5.22 10.63
C ARG A 196 13.70 5.79 9.77
N ASP A 197 13.80 7.11 9.75
CA ASP A 197 14.92 7.85 9.16
C ASP A 197 16.22 7.68 9.96
#